data_AF-A0A429S2Y9-F1
#
_entry.id   AF-A0A429S2Y9-F1
#
_cell.length_a   1.000
_cell.length_b   1.000
_cell.length_c   1.000
_cell.angle_alpha   90.00
_cell.angle_beta   90.00
_cell.angle_gamma   90.00
#
_symmetry.space_group_name_H-M   'P 1'
#
loop_
_entity.id
_entity.type
_entity.pdbx_description
1 polymer ?
#
loop_
_entity_poly.entity_id
_entity_poly.type
_entity_poly.pdbx_seq_one_letter_code
_entity_poly.pdbx_strand_id
1 'polypeptide(L)'
;MAQTSKQMGRPASAAALCRADKGRSLPPWKTVEAYARCCGGSVAEAKRLWQRAAKAAVDARGTAVPLPRSAPALAYVLEPAELLQAMRELRVAAGQPTLRTLEERAAVPGAGKVSRLPSTTIGDVLKGRRGCSETVLLHFVRACGVTREHEVRQWTDAWHRVEAYKREGAASRYTRAS
;
A
#
# COMPACT_ATOMS: atom_id res chain seq x y z
N MET A 1 28.49 -12.23 1.49
CA MET A 1 27.17 -11.93 0.88
C MET A 1 26.74 -12.89 -0.23
N ALA A 2 27.66 -13.51 -1.00
CA ALA A 2 27.29 -14.46 -2.07
C ALA A 2 26.71 -15.81 -1.55
N GLN A 3 27.16 -16.30 -0.39
CA GLN A 3 26.65 -17.55 0.21
C GLN A 3 25.22 -17.43 0.75
N THR A 4 24.84 -16.26 1.25
CA THR A 4 23.52 -16.02 1.86
C THR A 4 22.38 -16.14 0.83
N SER A 5 22.64 -15.84 -0.45
CA SER A 5 21.60 -15.95 -1.50
C SER A 5 21.35 -17.38 -1.98
N LYS A 6 22.29 -18.32 -1.75
CA LYS A 6 22.16 -19.73 -2.16
C LYS A 6 21.42 -20.57 -1.11
N GLN A 7 21.53 -20.22 0.18
CA GLN A 7 20.77 -20.88 1.27
C GLN A 7 19.31 -20.41 1.35
N MET A 8 19.00 -19.25 0.77
CA MET A 8 17.63 -18.79 0.62
C MET A 8 16.95 -19.57 -0.51
N GLY A 9 16.05 -20.50 -0.18
CA GLY A 9 15.09 -21.14 -1.10
C GLY A 9 14.05 -20.17 -1.70
N ARG A 10 14.51 -18.97 -2.09
CA ARG A 10 13.91 -17.76 -2.66
C ARG A 10 12.78 -17.06 -1.88
N PRO A 11 13.16 -15.94 -1.22
CA PRO A 11 12.32 -14.73 -1.22
C PRO A 11 13.05 -13.42 -1.65
N ALA A 12 14.35 -13.41 -1.96
CA ALA A 12 15.04 -12.25 -2.53
C ALA A 12 16.35 -12.58 -3.26
N SER A 13 16.68 -11.83 -4.32
CA SER A 13 17.95 -11.94 -5.04
C SER A 13 19.06 -11.09 -4.40
N ALA A 14 20.33 -11.45 -4.64
CA ALA A 14 21.49 -10.67 -4.15
C ALA A 14 21.42 -9.18 -4.57
N ALA A 15 20.96 -8.90 -5.80
CA ALA A 15 20.77 -7.53 -6.28
C ALA A 15 19.66 -6.76 -5.52
N ALA A 16 18.61 -7.45 -5.06
CA ALA A 16 17.58 -6.83 -4.23
C ALA A 16 18.13 -6.46 -2.84
N LEU A 17 18.95 -7.32 -2.25
CA LEU A 17 19.64 -7.06 -0.98
C LEU A 17 20.64 -5.90 -1.12
N CYS A 18 21.47 -5.87 -2.18
CA CYS A 18 22.39 -4.74 -2.41
C CYS A 18 21.67 -3.38 -2.58
N ARG A 19 20.47 -3.35 -3.17
CA ARG A 19 19.68 -2.10 -3.26
C ARG A 19 19.09 -1.69 -1.92
N ALA A 20 18.72 -2.66 -1.10
CA ALA A 20 18.25 -2.44 0.26
C ALA A 20 19.34 -1.85 1.15
N ASP A 21 20.55 -2.43 1.07
CA ASP A 21 21.73 -2.03 1.84
C ASP A 21 22.16 -0.60 1.51
N LYS A 22 22.03 -0.20 0.23
CA LYS A 22 22.24 1.18 -0.24
C LYS A 22 21.11 2.14 0.14
N GLY A 23 20.08 1.70 0.87
CA GLY A 23 18.94 2.52 1.29
C GLY A 23 18.03 3.00 0.15
N ARG A 24 18.20 2.51 -1.10
CA ARG A 24 17.42 3.00 -2.26
C ARG A 24 15.98 2.52 -2.27
N SER A 25 15.70 1.39 -1.63
CA SER A 25 14.36 0.81 -1.61
C SER A 25 14.16 -0.06 -0.39
N LEU A 26 13.00 0.06 0.25
CA LEU A 26 12.61 -0.81 1.34
C LEU A 26 12.24 -2.22 0.82
N PRO A 27 12.87 -3.30 1.32
CA PRO A 27 12.49 -4.67 0.96
C PRO A 27 11.10 -5.05 1.47
N PRO A 28 10.42 -6.03 0.84
CA PRO A 28 9.21 -6.64 1.39
C PRO A 28 9.48 -7.28 2.76
N TRP A 29 8.47 -7.31 3.65
CA TRP A 29 8.63 -7.89 4.99
C TRP A 29 9.11 -9.35 4.93
N LYS A 30 8.56 -10.17 4.03
CA LYS A 30 8.98 -11.57 3.85
C LYS A 30 10.49 -11.72 3.56
N THR A 31 11.08 -10.77 2.85
CA THR A 31 12.52 -10.76 2.58
C THR A 31 13.33 -10.46 3.84
N VAL A 32 12.92 -9.45 4.61
CA VAL A 32 13.60 -9.06 5.86
C VAL A 32 13.47 -10.15 6.91
N GLU A 33 12.28 -10.74 7.04
CA GLU A 33 12.02 -11.86 7.94
C GLU A 33 12.90 -13.08 7.61
N ALA A 34 12.98 -13.47 6.33
CA ALA A 34 13.84 -14.56 5.90
C ALA A 34 15.32 -14.27 6.19
N TYR A 35 15.77 -13.03 5.92
CA TYR A 35 17.13 -12.61 6.23
C TYR A 35 17.44 -12.69 7.74
N ALA A 36 16.56 -12.15 8.58
CA ALA A 36 16.71 -12.19 10.04
C ALA A 36 16.78 -13.63 10.55
N ARG A 37 15.91 -14.53 10.07
CA ARG A 37 15.93 -15.95 10.46
C ARG A 37 17.22 -16.64 10.02
N CYS A 38 17.64 -16.47 8.76
CA CYS A 38 18.85 -17.10 8.23
C CYS A 38 20.12 -16.63 8.95
N CYS A 39 20.18 -15.36 9.37
CA CYS A 39 21.31 -14.80 10.09
C CYS A 39 21.24 -14.99 11.62
N GLY A 40 20.22 -15.69 12.14
CA GLY A 40 20.03 -15.87 13.59
C GLY A 40 19.64 -14.60 14.35
N GLY A 41 19.16 -13.57 13.66
CA GLY A 41 18.73 -12.31 14.25
C GLY A 41 17.32 -12.37 14.84
N SER A 42 17.01 -11.39 15.70
CA SER A 42 15.66 -11.22 16.26
C SER A 42 14.66 -10.79 15.19
N VAL A 43 13.71 -11.66 14.87
CA VAL A 43 12.59 -11.35 13.95
C VAL A 43 11.72 -10.22 14.50
N ALA A 44 11.53 -10.15 15.82
CA ALA A 44 10.73 -9.10 16.45
C ALA A 44 11.36 -7.72 16.27
N GLU A 45 12.68 -7.61 16.50
CA GLU A 45 13.39 -6.34 16.31
C GLU A 45 13.48 -5.96 14.83
N ALA A 46 13.73 -6.95 13.96
CA ALA A 46 13.68 -6.74 12.51
C ALA A 46 12.32 -6.20 12.04
N LYS A 47 11.22 -6.71 12.62
CA LYS A 47 9.86 -6.24 12.34
C LYS A 47 9.67 -4.79 12.78
N ARG A 48 10.11 -4.44 13.98
CA ARG A 48 10.03 -3.08 14.52
C ARG A 48 10.78 -2.08 13.65
N LEU A 49 12.03 -2.41 13.28
CA LEU A 49 12.86 -1.58 12.41
C LEU A 49 12.25 -1.43 11.02
N TRP A 50 11.75 -2.53 10.46
CA TRP A 50 11.09 -2.53 9.16
C TRP A 50 9.82 -1.67 9.14
N GLN A 51 8.97 -1.78 10.16
CA GLN A 51 7.75 -0.97 10.29
C GLN A 51 8.06 0.53 10.38
N ARG A 52 9.09 0.92 11.15
CA ARG A 52 9.56 2.31 11.23
C ARG A 52 10.04 2.84 9.88
N ALA A 53 10.87 2.05 9.18
CA ALA A 53 11.36 2.42 7.86
C ALA A 53 10.22 2.49 6.81
N ALA A 54 9.25 1.58 6.89
CA ALA A 54 8.08 1.55 6.04
C ALA A 54 7.18 2.79 6.23
N LYS A 55 6.90 3.16 7.48
CA LYS A 55 6.13 4.38 7.78
C LYS A 55 6.85 5.63 7.25
N ALA A 56 8.14 5.76 7.52
CA ALA A 56 8.94 6.88 7.02
C ALA A 56 8.94 6.96 5.47
N ALA A 57 8.98 5.81 4.79
CA ALA A 57 8.93 5.76 3.33
C ALA A 57 7.55 6.12 2.74
N VAL A 58 6.46 5.89 3.48
CA VAL A 58 5.12 6.35 3.08
C VAL A 58 5.02 7.86 3.31
N ASP A 59 5.47 8.35 4.46
CA ASP A 59 5.42 9.77 4.81
C ASP A 59 6.22 10.63 3.83
N ALA A 60 7.40 10.15 3.40
CA ALA A 60 8.19 10.81 2.35
C ALA A 60 7.50 10.85 0.97
N ARG A 61 6.46 10.04 0.73
CA ARG A 61 5.65 10.02 -0.51
C ARG A 61 4.34 10.79 -0.37
N GLY A 62 3.91 11.10 0.86
CA GLY A 62 2.81 12.01 1.11
C GLY A 62 3.19 13.40 0.59
N THR A 63 2.23 14.13 0.01
CA THR A 63 2.40 15.53 -0.39
C THR A 63 2.87 16.37 0.81
N ALA A 64 3.62 17.46 0.53
CA ALA A 64 4.14 18.42 1.52
C ALA A 64 3.07 19.18 2.34
N VAL A 65 1.81 18.77 2.25
CA VAL A 65 0.77 19.20 3.19
C VAL A 65 1.03 18.45 4.50
N PRO A 66 1.21 19.13 5.64
CA PRO A 66 1.41 18.48 6.93
C PRO A 66 0.11 17.78 7.34
N LEU A 67 -0.08 16.54 6.87
CA LEU A 67 -1.14 15.68 7.40
C LEU A 67 -0.75 15.28 8.84
N PRO A 68 -1.70 15.21 9.78
CA PRO A 68 -1.46 14.72 11.12
C PRO A 68 -0.73 13.37 11.09
N ARG A 69 0.32 13.22 11.92
CA ARG A 69 1.26 12.07 11.88
C ARG A 69 0.64 10.72 12.30
N SER A 70 -0.61 10.70 12.71
CA SER A 70 -1.36 9.48 12.99
C SER A 70 -2.15 9.13 11.75
N ALA A 71 -2.07 7.87 11.29
CA ALA A 71 -2.98 7.34 10.28
C ALA A 71 -4.40 7.84 10.62
N PRO A 72 -5.05 8.63 9.76
CA PRO A 72 -6.40 9.08 10.07
C PRO A 72 -7.23 7.82 10.24
N ALA A 73 -7.89 7.68 11.40
CA ALA A 73 -8.92 6.65 11.52
C ALA A 73 -9.84 6.85 10.32
N LEU A 74 -10.13 5.79 9.55
CA LEU A 74 -10.81 5.89 8.25
C LEU A 74 -12.06 6.79 8.29
N ALA A 75 -12.71 6.85 9.46
CA ALA A 75 -13.81 7.77 9.79
C ALA A 75 -13.55 9.26 9.45
N TYR A 76 -12.31 9.74 9.53
CA TYR A 76 -11.93 11.14 9.31
C TYR A 76 -11.30 11.42 7.94
N VAL A 77 -11.18 10.41 7.08
CA VAL A 77 -10.68 10.60 5.71
C VAL A 77 -11.75 11.32 4.89
N LEU A 78 -11.43 12.54 4.44
CA LEU A 78 -12.29 13.40 3.63
C LEU A 78 -11.63 13.77 2.30
N GLU A 79 -10.30 13.84 2.26
CA GLU A 79 -9.59 14.24 1.04
C GLU A 79 -9.06 13.04 0.23
N PRO A 80 -8.95 13.17 -1.11
CA PRO A 80 -8.37 12.13 -1.95
C PRO A 80 -6.93 11.77 -1.58
N ALA A 81 -6.16 12.76 -1.11
CA ALA A 81 -4.78 12.56 -0.67
C ALA A 81 -4.71 11.72 0.62
N GLU A 82 -5.65 11.93 1.55
CA GLU A 82 -5.77 11.15 2.79
C GLU A 82 -6.17 9.70 2.51
N LEU A 83 -7.10 9.47 1.59
CA LEU A 83 -7.45 8.12 1.17
C LEU A 83 -6.26 7.41 0.53
N LEU A 84 -5.52 8.09 -0.33
CA LEU A 84 -4.30 7.55 -0.95
C LEU A 84 -3.22 7.23 0.09
N GLN A 85 -3.05 8.09 1.09
CA GLN A 85 -2.15 7.85 2.22
C GLN A 85 -2.57 6.61 3.00
N ALA A 86 -3.85 6.50 3.36
CA ALA A 86 -4.40 5.34 4.05
C ALA A 86 -4.16 4.04 3.24
N MET A 87 -4.38 4.05 1.92
CA MET A 87 -4.09 2.89 1.07
C MET A 87 -2.62 2.46 1.12
N ARG A 88 -1.69 3.42 1.13
CA ARG A 88 -0.25 3.14 1.24
C ARG A 88 0.11 2.55 2.60
N GLU A 89 -0.48 3.08 3.67
CA GLU A 89 -0.31 2.58 5.03
C GLU A 89 -0.87 1.16 5.18
N LEU A 90 -2.05 0.87 4.61
CA LEU A 90 -2.61 -0.48 4.56
C LEU A 90 -1.65 -1.46 3.86
N ARG A 91 -1.06 -1.05 2.74
CA ARG A 91 -0.08 -1.88 2.02
C ARG A 91 1.15 -2.19 2.88
N VAL A 92 1.63 -1.21 3.64
CA VAL A 92 2.73 -1.40 4.60
C VAL A 92 2.30 -2.38 5.70
N ALA A 93 1.12 -2.19 6.29
CA ALA A 93 0.60 -3.08 7.33
C ALA A 93 0.46 -4.53 6.82
N ALA A 94 0.12 -4.70 5.54
CA ALA A 94 0.05 -6.00 4.85
C ALA A 94 1.42 -6.62 4.49
N GLY A 95 2.54 -6.03 4.92
CA GLY A 95 3.89 -6.54 4.66
C GLY A 95 4.50 -6.05 3.34
N GLN A 96 3.98 -4.96 2.78
CA GLN A 96 4.41 -4.35 1.52
C GLN A 96 4.39 -5.33 0.33
N PRO A 97 3.25 -6.01 0.04
CA PRO A 97 3.14 -6.90 -1.10
C PRO A 97 3.46 -6.16 -2.41
N THR A 98 4.03 -6.87 -3.39
CA THR A 98 4.31 -6.29 -4.71
C THR A 98 3.01 -6.04 -5.47
N LEU A 99 3.02 -5.16 -6.49
CA LEU A 99 1.82 -4.91 -7.30
C LEU A 99 1.34 -6.18 -8.00
N ARG A 100 2.28 -7.02 -8.46
CA ARG A 100 1.99 -8.33 -9.03
C ARG A 100 1.33 -9.28 -8.02
N THR A 101 1.83 -9.30 -6.78
CA THR A 101 1.22 -10.10 -5.71
C THR A 101 -0.20 -9.62 -5.38
N LEU A 102 -0.46 -8.30 -5.40
CA LEU A 102 -1.80 -7.76 -5.20
C LEU A 102 -2.74 -8.15 -6.34
N GLU A 103 -2.25 -8.07 -7.58
CA GLU A 103 -2.98 -8.51 -8.77
C GLU A 103 -3.33 -10.02 -8.71
N GLU A 104 -2.35 -10.87 -8.35
CA GLU A 104 -2.55 -12.30 -8.17
C GLU A 104 -3.58 -12.62 -7.06
N ARG A 105 -3.58 -11.86 -5.97
CA ARG A 105 -4.56 -12.02 -4.87
C ARG A 105 -5.96 -11.53 -5.22
N ALA A 106 -6.07 -10.58 -6.15
CA ALA A 106 -7.34 -10.04 -6.63
C ALA A 106 -7.91 -10.82 -7.82
N ALA A 107 -7.17 -11.81 -8.33
CA ALA A 107 -7.62 -12.66 -9.43
C ALA A 107 -8.84 -13.48 -9.02
N VAL A 108 -9.81 -13.60 -9.92
CA VAL A 108 -11.01 -14.42 -9.71
C VAL A 108 -10.76 -15.82 -10.24
N PRO A 109 -10.97 -16.89 -9.43
CA PRO A 109 -10.90 -18.26 -9.92
C PRO A 109 -11.87 -18.46 -11.09
N GLY A 110 -11.36 -18.97 -12.23
CA GLY A 110 -12.18 -19.32 -13.39
C GLY A 110 -12.46 -18.20 -14.41
N ALA A 111 -12.09 -16.93 -14.14
CA ALA A 111 -12.36 -15.80 -15.05
C ALA A 111 -11.25 -15.52 -16.09
N GLY A 112 -10.30 -16.43 -16.28
CA GLY A 112 -9.13 -16.20 -17.14
C GLY A 112 -8.20 -15.09 -16.62
N LYS A 113 -7.36 -14.51 -17.49
CA LYS A 113 -6.36 -13.45 -17.17
C LYS A 113 -6.97 -12.07 -16.81
N VAL A 114 -8.28 -11.97 -16.61
CA VAL A 114 -8.95 -10.69 -16.32
C VAL A 114 -8.85 -10.41 -14.83
N SER A 115 -7.77 -9.71 -14.42
CA SER A 115 -7.64 -9.23 -13.05
C SER A 115 -8.56 -8.04 -12.81
N ARG A 116 -9.29 -8.07 -11.68
CA ARG A 116 -10.08 -6.93 -11.20
C ARG A 116 -9.22 -5.83 -10.58
N LEU A 117 -7.90 -6.07 -10.47
CA LEU A 117 -6.90 -5.13 -10.01
C LEU A 117 -5.62 -5.22 -10.86
N PRO A 118 -5.63 -4.69 -12.11
CA PRO A 118 -4.44 -4.67 -12.94
C PRO A 118 -3.29 -3.92 -12.23
N SER A 119 -2.08 -4.49 -12.24
CA SER A 119 -0.91 -3.91 -11.55
C SER A 119 -0.56 -2.49 -12.01
N THR A 120 -0.84 -2.16 -13.28
CA THR A 120 -0.67 -0.81 -13.84
C THR A 120 -1.64 0.19 -13.20
N THR A 121 -2.93 -0.13 -13.17
CA THR A 121 -3.99 0.71 -12.58
C THR A 121 -3.70 1.00 -11.12
N ILE A 122 -3.45 -0.02 -10.30
CA ILE A 122 -3.14 0.19 -8.88
C ILE A 122 -1.82 0.92 -8.70
N GLY A 123 -0.84 0.70 -9.59
CA GLY A 123 0.42 1.43 -9.60
C GLY A 123 0.22 2.93 -9.81
N ASP A 124 -0.67 3.33 -10.73
CA ASP A 124 -0.98 4.73 -10.99
C ASP A 124 -1.83 5.37 -9.89
N VAL A 125 -2.80 4.63 -9.35
CA VAL A 125 -3.57 5.06 -8.17
C VAL A 125 -2.64 5.31 -7.00
N LEU A 126 -1.77 4.36 -6.64
CA LEU A 126 -0.84 4.50 -5.52
C LEU A 126 0.20 5.63 -5.71
N LYS A 127 0.46 6.05 -6.96
CA LYS A 127 1.29 7.22 -7.29
C LYS A 127 0.50 8.53 -7.32
N GLY A 128 -0.82 8.51 -7.18
CA GLY A 128 -1.69 9.68 -7.30
C GLY A 128 -1.87 10.17 -8.74
N ARG A 129 -1.50 9.37 -9.75
CA ARG A 129 -1.64 9.73 -11.18
C ARG A 129 -3.04 9.48 -11.73
N ARG A 130 -3.82 8.67 -11.01
CA ARG A 130 -5.18 8.26 -11.38
C ARG A 130 -6.04 8.26 -10.12
N GLY A 131 -7.29 8.67 -10.25
CA GLY A 131 -8.30 8.53 -9.19
C GLY A 131 -8.59 7.06 -8.86
N CYS A 132 -8.94 6.77 -7.61
CA CYS A 132 -9.34 5.44 -7.20
C CYS A 132 -10.84 5.26 -7.41
N SER A 133 -11.26 4.24 -8.18
CA SER A 133 -12.67 3.84 -8.20
C SER A 133 -12.99 2.92 -7.02
N GLU A 134 -14.25 2.89 -6.60
CA GLU A 134 -14.69 2.04 -5.48
C GLU A 134 -14.33 0.57 -5.69
N THR A 135 -14.58 0.03 -6.90
CA THR A 135 -14.22 -1.35 -7.25
C THR A 135 -12.73 -1.63 -7.09
N VAL A 136 -11.87 -0.72 -7.56
CA VAL A 136 -10.40 -0.86 -7.42
C VAL A 136 -10.00 -0.80 -5.95
N LEU A 137 -10.60 0.09 -5.16
CA LEU A 137 -10.35 0.19 -3.72
C LEU A 137 -10.69 -1.12 -3.02
N LEU A 138 -11.89 -1.65 -3.24
CA LEU A 138 -12.36 -2.88 -2.61
C LEU A 138 -11.48 -4.08 -2.94
N HIS A 139 -11.09 -4.24 -4.21
CA HIS A 139 -10.17 -5.31 -4.61
C HIS A 139 -8.79 -5.15 -3.97
N PHE A 140 -8.27 -3.92 -3.90
CA PHE A 140 -7.01 -3.64 -3.24
C PHE A 140 -7.05 -3.94 -1.74
N VAL A 141 -8.09 -3.51 -1.03
CA VAL A 141 -8.28 -3.72 0.42
C VAL A 141 -8.35 -5.20 0.73
N ARG A 142 -9.13 -5.97 -0.03
CA ARG A 142 -9.22 -7.43 0.10
C ARG A 142 -7.89 -8.13 -0.24
N ALA A 143 -7.19 -7.69 -1.30
CA ALA A 143 -5.87 -8.21 -1.64
C ALA A 143 -4.77 -7.90 -0.60
N CYS A 144 -4.96 -6.85 0.21
CA CYS A 144 -4.14 -6.56 1.37
C CYS A 144 -4.48 -7.42 2.60
N GLY A 145 -5.56 -8.21 2.55
CA GLY A 145 -5.93 -9.18 3.58
C GLY A 145 -7.05 -8.71 4.53
N VAL A 146 -7.71 -7.59 4.24
CA VAL A 146 -8.89 -7.16 5.00
C VAL A 146 -10.10 -7.98 4.56
N THR A 147 -10.53 -8.91 5.42
CA THR A 147 -11.63 -9.85 5.13
C THR A 147 -12.87 -9.60 5.99
N ARG A 148 -12.73 -8.87 7.11
CA ARG A 148 -13.86 -8.53 7.97
C ARG A 148 -14.72 -7.49 7.27
N GLU A 149 -15.97 -7.86 6.97
CA GLU A 149 -16.90 -7.01 6.20
C GLU A 149 -17.14 -5.63 6.84
N HIS A 150 -17.08 -5.50 8.17
CA HIS A 150 -17.17 -4.18 8.81
C HIS A 150 -15.96 -3.28 8.51
N GLU A 151 -14.76 -3.84 8.41
CA GLU A 151 -13.57 -3.06 8.04
C GLU A 151 -13.61 -2.69 6.57
N VAL A 152 -14.03 -3.62 5.71
CA VAL A 152 -14.24 -3.35 4.28
C VAL A 152 -15.24 -2.21 4.09
N ARG A 153 -16.34 -2.19 4.85
CA ARG A 153 -17.32 -1.09 4.83
C ARG A 153 -16.72 0.25 5.25
N GLN A 154 -15.85 0.29 6.27
CA GLN A 154 -15.17 1.55 6.65
C GLN A 154 -14.35 2.16 5.52
N TRP A 155 -13.74 1.33 4.66
CA TRP A 155 -13.04 1.78 3.46
C TRP A 155 -14.00 2.33 2.40
N THR A 156 -15.12 1.65 2.17
CA THR A 156 -16.19 2.13 1.28
C THR A 156 -16.75 3.47 1.74
N ASP A 157 -17.04 3.61 3.04
CA ASP A 157 -17.58 4.85 3.61
C ASP A 157 -16.58 6.01 3.48
N ALA A 158 -15.29 5.75 3.67
CA ALA A 158 -14.23 6.73 3.43
C ALA A 158 -14.18 7.17 1.96
N TRP A 159 -14.31 6.22 1.02
CA TRP A 159 -14.36 6.55 -0.40
C TRP A 159 -15.58 7.41 -0.76
N HIS A 160 -16.77 7.08 -0.22
CA HIS A 160 -17.98 7.88 -0.42
C HIS A 160 -17.84 9.32 0.08
N ARG A 161 -17.24 9.51 1.27
CA ARG A 161 -16.96 10.86 1.80
C ARG A 161 -16.02 11.64 0.88
N VAL A 162 -14.95 11.01 0.40
CA VAL A 162 -13.99 11.63 -0.52
C VAL A 162 -14.64 12.03 -1.84
N GLU A 163 -15.49 11.18 -2.42
CA GLU A 163 -16.19 11.51 -3.65
C GLU A 163 -17.27 12.58 -3.45
N ALA A 164 -17.91 12.63 -2.28
CA ALA A 164 -18.80 13.73 -1.91
C ALA A 164 -18.04 15.06 -1.84
N TYR A 165 -16.91 15.09 -1.11
CA TYR A 165 -16.04 16.26 -1.02
C TYR A 165 -15.54 16.74 -2.38
N LYS A 166 -15.16 15.82 -3.29
CA LYS A 166 -14.76 16.18 -4.66
C LYS A 166 -15.91 16.81 -5.44
N ARG A 167 -17.12 16.29 -5.34
CA ARG A 167 -18.31 16.83 -6.01
C ARG A 167 -18.65 18.24 -5.49
N GLU A 168 -18.65 18.43 -4.17
CA GLU A 168 -18.92 19.71 -3.53
C GLU A 168 -17.84 20.76 -3.86
N GLY A 169 -16.56 20.38 -3.77
CA GLY A 169 -15.43 21.25 -4.13
C GLY A 169 -15.33 21.56 -5.63
N ALA A 170 -15.92 20.74 -6.50
CA ALA A 170 -16.08 21.04 -7.93
C ALA A 170 -17.25 21.99 -8.17
N ALA A 171 -18.40 21.75 -7.51
CA ALA A 171 -19.57 22.62 -7.59
C ALA A 171 -19.27 24.04 -7.08
N SER A 172 -18.56 24.17 -5.96
CA SER A 172 -18.19 25.46 -5.38
C SER A 172 -17.21 26.27 -6.26
N ARG A 173 -16.38 25.60 -7.06
CA ARG A 173 -15.50 26.25 -8.05
C ARG A 173 -16.26 26.74 -9.28
N TYR A 174 -17.35 26.06 -9.65
CA TYR A 174 -18.19 26.46 -10.77
C TYR A 174 -19.00 27.73 -10.46
N THR A 175 -19.58 27.83 -9.27
CA THR A 175 -20.38 28.99 -8.84
C THR A 175 -19.59 30.28 -8.71
N ARG A 176 -18.26 30.21 -8.55
CA ARG A 176 -17.38 31.39 -8.40
C ARG A 176 -16.82 31.89 -9.73
N ALA A 177 -17.04 31.16 -10.82
CA ALA A 177 -16.59 31.49 -12.17
C ALA A 177 -17.74 31.94 -13.09
N SER A 178 -18.96 32.05 -12.55
CA SER A 178 -20.16 32.61 -13.21
C SER A 178 -20.50 33.97 -12.61
#